data_AF-A0A139RJ96-F1
#
_entry.id   AF-A0A139RJ96-F1
#
_cell.length_a   1.000
_cell.length_b   1.000
_cell.length_c   1.000
_cell.angle_alpha   90.00
_cell.angle_beta   90.00
_cell.angle_gamma   90.00
#
_symmetry.space_group_name_H-M   'P 1'
#
loop_
_entity.id
_entity.type
_entity.pdbx_description
1 polymer ?
#
loop_
_entity_poly.entity_id
_entity_poly.type
_entity_poly.pdbx_seq_one_letter_code
_entity_poly.pdbx_strand_id
1 'polypeptide(L)'
;MQKDLEGTLDAEKLKAAGVPFGPLFGKIKNGQDVVLEDGTEIKAADYISAPRPGKIITILGDTRKTDAGVRLGVNADVLVHESTYGKGDEKIARNHGHSTNMQAAQVAAEAGAKRLLLNHISARFLSKDISQLKKDAATIFENVHVVKDLEEVEI
;
A
#
# COMPACT_ATOMS: atom_id res chain seq x y z
N MET A 1 2.21 7.21 5.62
CA MET A 1 0.77 7.13 5.29
C MET A 1 0.39 8.38 4.53
N GLN A 2 -0.12 8.22 3.31
CA GLN A 2 -0.71 9.30 2.54
C GLN A 2 -2.05 9.70 3.19
N LYS A 3 -2.43 10.98 3.10
CA LYS A 3 -3.78 11.40 3.49
C LYS A 3 -4.81 10.84 2.50
N ASP A 4 -6.02 10.62 3.00
CA ASP A 4 -7.15 10.25 2.15
C ASP A 4 -7.36 11.30 1.06
N LEU A 5 -7.66 10.81 -0.14
CA LEU A 5 -7.98 11.64 -1.28
C LEU A 5 -9.47 11.95 -1.23
N GLU A 6 -9.80 13.23 -1.36
CA GLU A 6 -11.18 13.68 -1.45
C GLU A 6 -11.90 13.01 -2.63
N GLY A 7 -13.21 12.90 -2.49
CA GLY A 7 -14.09 12.46 -3.57
C GLY A 7 -13.90 13.27 -4.83
N THR A 8 -13.84 12.60 -5.97
CA THR A 8 -13.74 13.25 -7.27
C THR A 8 -15.14 13.62 -7.77
N LEU A 9 -15.28 14.83 -8.30
CA LEU A 9 -16.49 15.31 -8.95
C LEU A 9 -16.68 14.60 -10.30
N ASP A 10 -17.85 14.02 -10.51
CA ASP A 10 -18.25 13.48 -11.81
C ASP A 10 -18.76 14.60 -12.72
N ALA A 11 -17.82 15.25 -13.40
CA ALA A 11 -18.08 16.37 -14.27
C ALA A 11 -18.94 16.00 -15.49
N GLU A 12 -18.84 14.76 -15.99
CA GLU A 12 -19.62 14.29 -17.13
C GLU A 12 -21.08 14.09 -16.74
N LYS A 13 -21.33 13.45 -15.58
CA LYS A 13 -22.68 13.28 -15.05
C LYS A 13 -23.35 14.61 -14.73
N LEU A 14 -22.60 15.59 -14.22
CA LEU A 14 -23.12 16.96 -14.00
C LEU A 14 -23.50 17.67 -15.28
N LYS A 15 -22.65 17.55 -16.31
CA LYS A 15 -22.93 18.14 -17.62
C LYS A 15 -24.17 17.49 -18.26
N ALA A 16 -24.31 16.17 -18.12
CA ALA A 16 -25.49 15.44 -18.58
C ALA A 16 -26.77 15.82 -17.81
N ALA A 17 -26.64 16.20 -16.53
CA ALA A 17 -27.73 16.72 -15.70
C ALA A 17 -28.07 18.20 -15.99
N GLY A 18 -27.43 18.83 -16.98
CA GLY A 18 -27.73 20.20 -17.38
C GLY A 18 -27.05 21.28 -16.54
N VAL A 19 -26.14 20.92 -15.62
CA VAL A 19 -25.41 21.89 -14.82
C VAL A 19 -24.40 22.64 -15.71
N PRO A 20 -24.46 23.99 -15.79
CA PRO A 20 -23.50 24.75 -16.58
C PRO A 20 -22.13 24.72 -15.92
N PHE A 21 -21.08 24.59 -16.75
CA PHE A 21 -19.70 24.63 -16.28
C PHE A 21 -19.39 25.99 -15.67
N GLY A 22 -18.89 26.03 -14.43
CA GLY A 22 -18.63 27.28 -13.72
C GLY A 22 -18.72 27.16 -12.20
N PRO A 23 -19.10 28.24 -11.49
CA PRO A 23 -19.12 28.29 -10.02
C PRO A 23 -19.97 27.18 -9.36
N LEU A 24 -21.01 26.70 -10.05
CA LEU A 24 -21.89 25.64 -9.54
C LEU A 24 -21.14 24.30 -9.39
N PHE A 25 -20.20 23.97 -10.28
CA PHE A 25 -19.36 22.77 -10.14
C PHE A 25 -18.49 22.84 -8.88
N GLY A 26 -17.98 24.03 -8.56
CA GLY A 26 -17.21 24.26 -7.33
C GLY A 26 -18.05 24.09 -6.07
N LYS A 27 -19.29 24.60 -6.07
CA LYS A 27 -20.24 24.40 -4.97
C LYS A 27 -20.54 22.91 -4.75
N ILE A 28 -20.85 22.20 -5.83
CA ILE A 28 -21.13 20.75 -5.79
C ILE A 28 -19.90 19.99 -5.31
N LYS A 29 -18.69 20.29 -5.81
CA LYS A 29 -17.44 19.66 -5.35
C LYS A 29 -17.19 19.85 -3.85
N ASN A 30 -17.62 20.99 -3.30
CA ASN A 30 -17.52 21.28 -1.86
C ASN A 30 -18.69 20.68 -1.04
N GLY A 31 -19.49 19.79 -1.64
CA GLY A 31 -20.61 19.11 -0.97
C GLY A 31 -21.86 19.97 -0.82
N GLN A 32 -21.98 21.09 -1.55
CA GLN A 32 -23.15 21.96 -1.48
C GLN A 32 -24.17 21.62 -2.57
N ASP A 33 -25.40 21.37 -2.16
CA ASP A 33 -26.53 21.24 -3.07
C ASP A 33 -26.78 22.56 -3.81
N VAL A 34 -27.18 22.47 -5.08
CA VAL A 34 -27.50 23.64 -5.90
C VAL A 34 -28.86 23.48 -6.57
N VAL A 35 -29.55 24.60 -6.77
CA VAL A 35 -30.79 24.66 -7.54
C VAL A 35 -30.48 25.40 -8.84
N LEU A 36 -30.81 24.79 -9.97
CA LEU A 36 -30.65 25.37 -11.31
C LEU A 36 -31.75 26.41 -11.59
N GLU A 37 -31.56 27.20 -12.64
CA GLU A 37 -32.52 28.26 -13.03
C GLU A 37 -33.90 27.71 -13.43
N ASP A 38 -33.95 26.46 -13.90
CA ASP A 38 -35.19 25.75 -14.24
C ASP A 38 -35.90 25.13 -13.01
N GLY A 39 -35.34 25.32 -11.81
CA GLY A 39 -35.86 24.77 -10.55
C GLY A 39 -35.37 23.37 -10.22
N THR A 40 -34.53 22.76 -11.06
CA THR A 40 -33.96 21.43 -10.81
C THR A 40 -33.01 21.47 -9.60
N GLU A 41 -33.23 20.61 -8.62
CA GLU A 41 -32.36 20.44 -7.46
C GLU A 41 -31.28 19.39 -7.74
N ILE A 42 -30.01 19.77 -7.54
CA ILE A 42 -28.85 18.93 -7.74
C ILE A 42 -28.22 18.63 -6.37
N LYS A 43 -28.31 17.37 -5.94
CA LYS A 43 -27.73 16.89 -4.70
C LYS A 43 -26.25 16.57 -4.87
N ALA A 44 -25.37 17.22 -4.12
CA ALA A 44 -23.94 17.09 -4.33
C ALA A 44 -23.41 15.66 -4.13
N ALA A 45 -24.01 14.93 -3.18
CA ALA A 45 -23.67 13.54 -2.89
C ALA A 45 -23.85 12.59 -4.09
N ASP A 46 -24.74 12.91 -5.04
CA ASP A 46 -24.97 12.07 -6.22
C ASP A 46 -23.89 12.23 -7.30
N TYR A 47 -23.02 13.24 -7.17
CA TYR A 47 -22.02 13.61 -8.17
C TYR A 47 -20.59 13.67 -7.60
N ILE A 48 -20.41 13.36 -6.32
CA ILE A 48 -19.10 13.22 -5.70
C ILE A 48 -18.88 11.74 -5.38
N SER A 49 -17.83 11.16 -5.96
CA SER A 49 -17.41 9.80 -5.60
C SER A 49 -16.96 9.72 -4.14
N ALA A 50 -17.06 8.55 -3.52
CA ALA A 50 -16.57 8.35 -2.15
C ALA A 50 -15.07 8.70 -2.04
N PRO A 51 -14.62 9.22 -0.88
CA PRO A 51 -13.20 9.43 -0.63
C PRO A 51 -12.41 8.14 -0.88
N ARG A 52 -11.22 8.28 -1.46
CA ARG A 52 -10.32 7.15 -1.70
C ARG A 52 -9.29 7.09 -0.57
N PRO A 53 -9.16 5.96 0.15
CA PRO A 53 -8.16 5.82 1.19
C PRO A 53 -6.76 6.14 0.67
N GLY A 54 -5.99 6.87 1.46
CA GLY A 54 -4.59 7.14 1.16
C GLY A 54 -3.75 5.87 1.19
N LYS A 55 -2.70 5.82 0.37
CA LYS A 55 -1.76 4.68 0.36
C LYS A 55 -0.89 4.63 1.62
N ILE A 56 -0.67 3.44 2.15
CA ILE A 56 0.21 3.17 3.29
C ILE A 56 1.42 2.38 2.80
N ILE A 57 2.59 3.00 2.87
CA ILE A 57 3.87 2.35 2.60
C ILE A 57 4.65 2.32 3.90
N THR A 58 5.08 1.12 4.30
CA THR A 58 5.95 0.92 5.45
C THR A 58 7.29 0.41 4.97
N ILE A 59 8.36 1.13 5.30
CA ILE A 59 9.73 0.74 4.98
C ILE A 59 10.45 0.49 6.29
N LEU A 60 10.80 -0.77 6.55
CA LEU A 60 11.60 -1.15 7.70
C LEU A 60 13.08 -1.17 7.28
N GLY A 61 13.94 -0.69 8.18
CA GLY A 61 15.39 -0.86 8.04
C GLY A 61 15.84 -2.24 8.56
N ASP A 62 17.15 -2.39 8.71
CA ASP A 62 17.76 -3.58 9.28
C ASP A 62 17.22 -3.83 10.70
N THR A 63 16.64 -5.00 10.89
CA THR A 63 15.94 -5.33 12.12
C THR A 63 15.71 -6.83 12.27
N ARG A 64 15.55 -7.26 13.52
CA ARG A 64 15.00 -8.58 13.85
C ARG A 64 13.49 -8.55 13.70
N LYS A 65 12.85 -9.73 13.66
CA LYS A 65 11.40 -9.82 13.89
C LYS A 65 11.05 -9.17 15.24
N THR A 66 10.21 -8.14 15.22
CA THR A 66 9.76 -7.43 16.42
C THR A 66 8.31 -7.00 16.29
N ASP A 67 7.60 -6.91 17.41
CA ASP A 67 6.23 -6.39 17.45
C ASP A 67 6.15 -4.93 16.99
N ALA A 68 7.24 -4.17 17.14
CA ALA A 68 7.33 -2.81 16.61
C ALA A 68 7.25 -2.80 15.08
N GLY A 69 7.93 -3.74 14.41
CA GLY A 69 7.83 -3.92 12.95
C GLY A 69 6.41 -4.23 12.51
N VAL A 70 5.71 -5.12 13.24
CA VAL A 70 4.30 -5.44 12.99
C VAL A 70 3.42 -4.19 13.14
N ARG A 71 3.55 -3.45 14.25
CA ARG A 71 2.77 -2.22 14.49
C ARG A 71 3.00 -1.14 13.43
N LEU A 72 4.22 -1.00 12.93
CA LEU A 72 4.53 -0.06 11.85
C LEU A 72 3.95 -0.49 10.50
N GLY A 73 3.74 -1.80 10.30
CA GLY A 73 3.23 -2.37 9.05
C GLY A 73 1.70 -2.48 8.96
N VAL A 74 0.96 -2.10 10.01
CA VAL A 74 -0.49 -2.35 10.09
C VAL A 74 -1.23 -1.83 8.86
N ASN A 75 -1.90 -2.74 8.15
CA ASN A 75 -2.67 -2.49 6.94
C ASN A 75 -1.89 -1.80 5.80
N ALA A 76 -0.56 -1.94 5.77
CA ALA A 76 0.25 -1.36 4.71
C ALA A 76 -0.15 -1.90 3.33
N ASP A 77 -0.32 -1.03 2.34
CA ASP A 77 -0.44 -1.45 0.94
C ASP A 77 0.84 -2.14 0.48
N VAL A 78 1.99 -1.62 0.93
CA VAL A 78 3.31 -2.20 0.69
C VAL A 78 4.12 -2.15 1.99
N LEU A 79 4.64 -3.31 2.38
CA LEU A 79 5.66 -3.45 3.43
C LEU A 79 6.99 -3.83 2.78
N VAL A 80 8.01 -2.98 2.93
CA VAL A 80 9.41 -3.29 2.60
C VAL A 80 10.09 -3.79 3.88
N HIS A 81 10.65 -4.99 3.83
CA HIS A 81 11.31 -5.62 4.97
C HIS A 81 12.63 -6.27 4.54
N GLU A 82 13.65 -6.12 5.38
CA GLU A 82 14.91 -6.81 5.16
C GLU A 82 14.76 -8.33 5.21
N SER A 83 15.53 -9.01 4.38
CA SER A 83 15.59 -10.46 4.30
C SER A 83 17.04 -10.89 4.11
N THR A 84 17.90 -10.44 5.03
CA THR A 84 19.34 -10.70 4.96
C THR A 84 19.65 -12.19 4.91
N TYR A 85 18.81 -13.01 5.56
CA TYR A 85 18.97 -14.45 5.67
C TYR A 85 17.77 -15.24 5.10
N GLY A 86 17.99 -16.52 4.85
CA GLY A 86 16.97 -17.44 4.35
C GLY A 86 16.33 -18.29 5.46
N LYS A 87 15.42 -19.17 5.06
CA LYS A 87 14.81 -20.16 5.95
C LYS A 87 15.87 -21.07 6.57
N GLY A 88 15.80 -21.27 7.88
CA GLY A 88 16.78 -22.09 8.63
C GLY A 88 17.97 -21.32 9.20
N ASP A 89 18.15 -20.06 8.83
CA ASP A 89 19.23 -19.19 9.33
C ASP A 89 18.79 -18.31 10.51
N GLU A 90 17.66 -18.60 11.17
CA GLU A 90 17.04 -17.72 12.18
C GLU A 90 17.98 -17.38 13.33
N LYS A 91 18.84 -18.33 13.73
CA LYS A 91 19.82 -18.13 14.79
C LYS A 91 20.90 -17.11 14.39
N ILE A 92 21.39 -17.20 13.17
CA ILE A 92 22.43 -16.28 12.65
C ILE A 92 21.81 -14.90 12.43
N ALA A 93 20.62 -14.84 11.83
CA ALA A 93 19.86 -13.61 11.67
C ALA A 93 19.69 -12.89 13.02
N ARG A 94 19.21 -13.61 14.04
CA ARG A 94 19.03 -13.05 15.39
C ARG A 94 20.34 -12.51 15.98
N ASN A 95 21.43 -13.25 15.85
CA ASN A 95 22.73 -12.86 16.42
C ASN A 95 23.30 -11.62 15.75
N HIS A 96 23.06 -11.43 14.46
CA HIS A 96 23.52 -10.27 13.70
C HIS A 96 22.52 -9.11 13.68
N GLY A 97 21.36 -9.26 14.34
CA GLY A 97 20.35 -8.21 14.39
C GLY A 97 19.46 -8.11 13.15
N HIS A 98 19.45 -9.15 12.31
CA HIS A 98 18.73 -9.23 11.05
C HIS A 98 17.52 -10.17 11.09
N SER A 99 16.79 -10.23 9.98
CA SER A 99 15.65 -11.12 9.77
C SER A 99 15.88 -12.12 8.64
N THR A 100 15.13 -13.21 8.70
CA THR A 100 14.97 -14.14 7.57
C THR A 100 13.79 -13.75 6.69
N ASN A 101 13.76 -14.23 5.44
CA ASN A 101 12.59 -14.14 4.56
C ASN A 101 11.30 -14.67 5.23
N MET A 102 11.40 -15.72 6.04
CA MET A 102 10.28 -16.30 6.79
C MET A 102 9.76 -15.32 7.86
N GLN A 103 10.66 -14.65 8.56
CA GLN A 103 10.31 -13.66 9.58
C GLN A 103 9.69 -12.41 8.96
N ALA A 104 10.22 -11.93 7.84
CA ALA A 104 9.61 -10.85 7.08
C ALA A 104 8.18 -11.19 6.63
N ALA A 105 7.95 -12.43 6.15
CA ALA A 105 6.62 -12.91 5.77
C ALA A 105 5.66 -12.97 6.97
N GLN A 106 6.14 -13.38 8.15
CA GLN A 106 5.34 -13.37 9.38
C GLN A 106 4.95 -11.95 9.77
N VAL A 107 5.88 -10.98 9.70
CA VAL A 107 5.57 -9.57 9.98
C VAL A 107 4.51 -9.05 9.01
N ALA A 108 4.62 -9.36 7.71
CA ALA A 108 3.63 -8.94 6.72
C ALA A 108 2.23 -9.53 6.98
N ALA A 109 2.17 -10.82 7.30
CA ALA A 109 0.91 -11.51 7.61
C ALA A 109 0.28 -10.98 8.91
N GLU A 110 1.07 -10.86 9.99
CA GLU A 110 0.60 -10.34 11.28
C GLU A 110 0.15 -8.87 11.19
N ALA A 111 0.78 -8.08 10.31
CA ALA A 111 0.43 -6.69 10.08
C ALA A 111 -0.78 -6.50 9.15
N GLY A 112 -1.26 -7.55 8.47
CA GLY A 112 -2.30 -7.41 7.44
C GLY A 112 -1.84 -6.56 6.25
N ALA A 113 -0.56 -6.60 5.91
CA ALA A 113 -0.03 -5.92 4.74
C ALA A 113 -0.62 -6.55 3.45
N LYS A 114 -0.73 -5.78 2.37
CA LYS A 114 -1.26 -6.27 1.08
C LYS A 114 -0.17 -6.83 0.16
N ARG A 115 1.06 -6.34 0.31
CA ARG A 115 2.23 -6.77 -0.47
C ARG A 115 3.50 -6.68 0.37
N LEU A 116 4.37 -7.68 0.24
CA LEU A 116 5.67 -7.75 0.89
C LEU A 116 6.79 -7.63 -0.15
N LEU A 117 7.66 -6.65 0.03
CA LEU A 117 8.89 -6.47 -0.74
C LEU A 117 10.09 -6.85 0.14
N LEU A 118 10.79 -7.90 -0.23
CA LEU A 118 12.01 -8.36 0.44
C LEU A 118 13.21 -7.63 -0.16
N ASN A 119 13.97 -6.94 0.67
CA ASN A 119 15.22 -6.26 0.28
C ASN A 119 16.39 -6.66 1.20
N HIS A 120 17.53 -5.98 1.05
CA HIS A 120 18.73 -6.17 1.89
C HIS A 120 19.17 -7.65 1.93
N ILE A 121 19.29 -8.28 0.76
CA ILE A 121 19.63 -9.71 0.64
C ILE A 121 21.15 -9.88 0.76
N SER A 122 21.60 -10.85 1.58
CA SER A 122 23.03 -11.16 1.68
C SER A 122 23.59 -11.64 0.33
N ALA A 123 24.77 -11.13 -0.03
CA ALA A 123 25.49 -11.51 -1.25
C ALA A 123 25.85 -13.01 -1.35
N ARG A 124 25.64 -13.79 -0.28
CA ARG A 124 25.78 -15.26 -0.31
C ARG A 124 24.71 -15.95 -1.17
N PHE A 125 23.56 -15.30 -1.38
CA PHE A 125 22.46 -15.86 -2.16
C PHE A 125 22.65 -15.56 -3.64
N LEU A 126 22.72 -16.61 -4.44
CA LEU A 126 22.79 -16.52 -5.90
C LEU A 126 21.38 -16.46 -6.50
N SER A 127 21.27 -16.21 -7.81
CA SER A 127 19.98 -16.04 -8.50
C SER A 127 18.97 -17.18 -8.26
N LYS A 128 19.46 -18.43 -8.16
CA LYS A 128 18.62 -19.60 -7.84
C LYS A 128 18.04 -19.52 -6.43
N ASP A 129 18.80 -18.99 -5.48
CA ASP A 129 18.44 -18.88 -4.08
C ASP A 129 17.43 -17.74 -3.88
N ILE A 130 17.53 -16.65 -4.63
CA ILE A 130 16.54 -15.56 -4.65
C ILE A 130 15.13 -16.08 -4.96
N SER A 131 15.02 -16.96 -5.96
CA SER A 131 13.73 -17.58 -6.31
C SER A 131 13.20 -18.47 -5.18
N GLN A 132 14.09 -19.13 -4.43
CA GLN A 132 13.71 -19.93 -3.28
C GLN A 132 13.28 -19.06 -2.10
N LEU A 133 13.96 -17.94 -1.83
CA LEU A 133 13.59 -16.99 -0.77
C LEU A 133 12.15 -16.50 -0.94
N LYS A 134 11.76 -16.15 -2.17
CA LYS A 134 10.38 -15.78 -2.50
C LYS A 134 9.41 -16.93 -2.23
N LYS A 135 9.71 -18.14 -2.73
CA LYS A 135 8.83 -19.32 -2.56
C LYS A 135 8.63 -19.68 -1.09
N ASP A 136 9.69 -19.63 -0.31
CA ASP A 136 9.64 -19.92 1.13
C ASP A 136 8.79 -18.89 1.87
N ALA A 137 9.01 -17.59 1.64
CA ALA A 137 8.18 -16.54 2.20
C ALA A 137 6.70 -16.66 1.76
N ALA A 138 6.47 -17.07 0.51
CA ALA A 138 5.14 -17.29 -0.05
C ALA A 138 4.34 -18.40 0.66
N THR A 139 5.00 -19.28 1.43
CA THR A 139 4.31 -20.26 2.28
C THR A 139 3.59 -19.65 3.49
N ILE A 140 3.92 -18.40 3.84
CA ILE A 140 3.33 -17.66 4.97
C ILE A 140 2.49 -16.48 4.48
N PHE A 141 2.95 -15.79 3.43
CA PHE A 141 2.31 -14.59 2.90
C PHE A 141 2.29 -14.63 1.38
N GLU A 142 1.13 -14.55 0.74
CA GLU A 142 0.99 -14.85 -0.70
C GLU A 142 1.73 -13.85 -1.62
N ASN A 143 1.57 -12.54 -1.36
CA ASN A 143 2.00 -11.48 -2.28
C ASN A 143 3.44 -11.00 -1.99
N VAL A 144 4.42 -11.87 -2.25
CA VAL A 144 5.84 -11.61 -2.00
C VAL A 144 6.61 -11.31 -3.28
N HIS A 145 7.48 -10.31 -3.21
CA HIS A 145 8.44 -10.01 -4.26
C HIS A 145 9.83 -9.72 -3.66
N VAL A 146 10.88 -10.22 -4.30
CA VAL A 146 12.26 -9.86 -3.93
C VAL A 146 12.70 -8.77 -4.90
N VAL A 147 12.97 -7.58 -4.38
CA VAL A 147 13.31 -6.42 -5.22
C VAL A 147 14.74 -6.51 -5.73
N LYS A 148 15.01 -5.82 -6.84
CA LYS A 148 16.34 -5.70 -7.46
C LYS A 148 16.82 -4.26 -7.46
N ASP A 149 18.12 -4.09 -7.65
CA ASP A 149 18.72 -2.78 -7.88
C ASP A 149 18.02 -2.07 -9.03
N LEU A 150 17.67 -0.80 -8.81
CA LEU A 150 16.98 0.09 -9.76
C LEU A 150 15.57 -0.36 -10.16
N GLU A 151 14.96 -1.30 -9.45
CA GLU A 151 13.58 -1.70 -9.71
C GLU A 151 12.57 -0.66 -9.21
N GLU A 152 11.65 -0.27 -10.10
CA GLU A 152 10.49 0.55 -9.75
C GLU A 152 9.28 -0.33 -9.47
N VAL A 153 8.54 0.01 -8.41
CA VAL A 153 7.34 -0.73 -7.99
C VAL A 153 6.16 0.23 -7.86
N GLU A 154 5.10 -0.05 -8.62
CA GLU A 154 3.82 0.67 -8.53
C GLU A 154 3.01 0.25 -7.29
N ILE A 155 2.26 1.20 -6.72
CA ILE A 155 1.57 1.08 -5.42
C ILE A 155 0.11 1.54 -5.53
#